data_AF-A0AA36KY16-F1
#
_entry.id   AF-A0AA36KY16-F1
#
_cell.length_a   1.000
_cell.length_b   1.000
_cell.length_c   1.000
_cell.angle_alpha   90.00
_cell.angle_beta   90.00
_cell.angle_gamma   90.00
#
_symmetry.space_group_name_H-M   'P 1'
#
loop_
_entity.id
_entity.type
_entity.pdbx_description
1 polymer ?
#
loop_
_entity_poly.entity_id
_entity_poly.type
_entity_poly.pdbx_seq_one_letter_code
_entity_poly.pdbx_strand_id
1 'polypeptide(L)' 'MVELTGSPLKSKQCEALRRAGIFFMERADGHPKTTWGHFMNPIKFRNLQEVTTRKDDEPDFGAIFNGRKEKEPSR' A
#
# COMPACT_ATOMS: atom_id res chain seq x y z
N MET A 1 0.41 -19.40 4.46
CA MET A 1 0.09 -19.43 3.02
C MET A 1 -1.36 -19.77 2.74
N VAL A 2 -1.91 -20.81 3.38
CA VAL A 2 -3.35 -21.12 3.34
C VAL A 2 -4.19 -19.94 3.82
N GLU A 3 -3.87 -19.35 4.97
CA GLU A 3 -4.57 -18.17 5.51
C GLU A 3 -4.57 -16.97 4.55
N LEU A 4 -3.45 -16.75 3.86
CA LEU A 4 -3.27 -15.66 2.88
C LEU A 4 -4.07 -15.85 1.59
N THR A 5 -4.28 -17.09 1.17
CA THR A 5 -4.86 -17.43 -0.14
C THR A 5 -6.24 -18.08 -0.03
N GLY A 6 -6.69 -18.41 1.18
CA GLY A 6 -7.94 -19.09 1.47
C GLY A 6 -8.00 -20.56 1.04
N SER A 7 -6.89 -21.17 0.62
CA SER A 7 -6.90 -22.51 0.03
C SER A 7 -5.69 -23.38 0.44
N PRO A 8 -5.90 -24.67 0.76
CA PRO A 8 -4.81 -25.62 0.98
C PRO A 8 -4.17 -26.11 -0.33
N LEU A 9 -4.89 -26.03 -1.47
CA LEU A 9 -4.41 -26.50 -2.76
C LEU A 9 -3.36 -25.56 -3.35
N LYS A 10 -2.13 -26.06 -3.56
CA LYS A 10 -0.98 -25.28 -4.03
C LYS A 10 -1.25 -24.54 -5.35
N SER A 11 -1.90 -25.20 -6.30
CA SER A 11 -2.29 -24.60 -7.59
C SER A 11 -3.18 -23.36 -7.39
N LYS A 12 -4.19 -23.46 -6.52
CA LYS A 12 -5.06 -22.34 -6.15
C LYS A 12 -4.32 -21.24 -5.39
N GLN A 13 -3.28 -21.58 -4.62
CA GLN A 13 -2.44 -20.59 -3.96
C GLN A 13 -1.65 -19.77 -5.00
N CYS A 14 -1.03 -20.44 -5.98
CA CYS A 14 -0.35 -19.78 -7.10
C CYS A 14 -1.30 -18.90 -7.91
N GLU A 15 -2.52 -19.38 -8.19
CA GLU A 15 -3.54 -18.62 -8.90
C GLU A 15 -4.00 -17.38 -8.11
N ALA A 16 -4.24 -17.51 -6.80
CA ALA A 16 -4.62 -16.39 -5.95
C ALA A 16 -3.55 -15.29 -5.94
N LEU A 17 -2.27 -15.65 -5.81
CA LEU A 17 -1.15 -14.69 -5.87
C LEU A 17 -1.04 -14.01 -7.23
N ARG A 18 -1.23 -14.78 -8.32
CA ARG A 18 -1.23 -14.23 -9.69
C ARG A 18 -2.37 -13.23 -9.89
N ARG A 19 -3.58 -13.55 -9.41
CA ARG A 19 -4.75 -12.67 -9.49
C ARG A 19 -4.56 -11.39 -8.67
N ALA A 20 -3.91 -11.49 -7.51
CA ALA A 20 -3.54 -10.35 -6.68
C ALA A 20 -2.39 -9.51 -7.27
N GLY A 21 -1.68 -10.02 -8.28
CA GLY A 21 -0.52 -9.35 -8.88
C GLY A 21 0.71 -9.34 -7.97
N ILE A 22 0.78 -10.27 -7.02
CA ILE A 22 1.90 -10.44 -6.11
C ILE A 22 2.96 -11.30 -6.80
N PHE A 23 4.22 -10.86 -6.75
CA PHE A 23 5.32 -11.64 -7.27
C PHE A 23 5.55 -12.90 -6.43
N PHE A 24 5.74 -14.04 -7.09
CA PHE A 24 6.15 -15.28 -6.46
C PHE A 24 6.95 -16.13 -7.43
N MET A 25 7.71 -17.07 -6.88
CA MET A 25 8.36 -18.14 -7.64
C MET A 25 7.69 -19.46 -7.32
N GLU A 26 7.50 -20.31 -8.33
CA GLU A 26 7.02 -21.67 -8.14
C GLU A 26 8.22 -22.60 -7.93
N ARG A 27 8.19 -23.38 -6.85
CA ARG A 27 9.22 -24.38 -6.56
C ARG A 27 8.88 -25.71 -7.26
N ALA A 28 9.86 -26.60 -7.41
CA ALA A 28 9.68 -27.93 -8.02
C ALA A 28 8.58 -28.79 -7.36
N ASP A 29 8.20 -28.51 -6.11
CA ASP A 29 7.11 -29.17 -5.37
C ASP A 29 5.72 -28.50 -5.57
N GLY A 30 5.66 -27.49 -6.45
CA GLY A 30 4.47 -26.69 -6.76
C GLY A 30 4.11 -25.65 -5.70
N HIS A 31 4.92 -25.45 -4.66
CA HIS A 31 4.63 -24.43 -3.65
C HIS A 31 5.03 -23.02 -4.13
N PRO A 32 4.16 -22.01 -3.95
CA PRO A 32 4.54 -20.64 -4.20
C PRO A 32 5.47 -20.12 -3.09
N LYS A 33 6.55 -19.46 -3.51
CA LYS A 33 7.48 -18.76 -2.62
C LYS A 33 7.42 -17.27 -2.91
N THR A 34 7.08 -16.49 -1.89
CA THR A 34 7.09 -15.03 -1.94
C THR A 34 7.72 -14.46 -0.68
N THR A 35 8.03 -13.17 -0.69
CA THR A 35 8.55 -12.46 0.47
C THR A 35 7.49 -11.47 0.96
N TRP A 36 7.56 -11.08 2.22
CA TRP A 36 6.65 -10.07 2.77
C TRP A 36 6.71 -8.76 1.97
N GLY A 37 7.90 -8.37 1.48
CA GLY A 37 8.07 -7.19 0.64
C GLY A 37 7.30 -7.25 -0.69
N HIS A 38 7.27 -8.40 -1.37
CA HIS A 38 6.47 -8.59 -2.59
C HIS A 38 4.97 -8.59 -2.32
N PHE A 39 4.56 -9.06 -1.14
CA PHE A 39 3.17 -9.04 -0.71
C PHE A 39 2.68 -7.61 -0.43
N MET A 40 3.49 -6.80 0.26
CA MET A 40 3.19 -5.41 0.57
C MET A 40 3.27 -4.48 -0.65
N ASN A 41 4.06 -4.86 -1.67
CA ASN A 41 4.22 -4.09 -2.90
C ASN A 41 3.92 -4.96 -4.13
N PRO A 42 2.64 -5.29 -4.39
CA PRO A 42 2.27 -6.07 -5.57
C PRO A 42 2.68 -5.35 -6.85
N ILE A 43 3.21 -6.10 -7.82
CA ILE A 43 3.69 -5.56 -9.11
C ILE A 43 2.56 -4.78 -9.81
N LYS A 44 1.32 -5.27 -9.70
CA LYS A 44 0.14 -4.65 -10.29
C LYS A 44 -0.04 -3.17 -9.92
N PHE A 45 0.44 -2.74 -8.75
CA PHE A 45 0.25 -1.37 -8.24
C PHE A 45 1.53 -0.54 -8.23
N ARG A 46 2.70 -1.13 -8.53
CA ARG A 46 4.00 -0.46 -8.42
C ARG A 46 4.11 0.80 -9.29
N ASN A 47 3.44 0.81 -10.45
CA ASN A 47 3.47 1.94 -11.38
C ASN A 47 2.28 2.91 -11.18
N LEU A 48 1.32 2.60 -10.31
CA LEU A 48 0.22 3.52 -9.95
C LEU A 48 0.59 4.46 -8.80
N GLN A 49 1.61 4.13 -8.00
CA GLN A 49 1.95 4.88 -6.78
C GLN A 49 2.49 6.30 -7.03
N GLU A 50 2.99 6.62 -8.22
CA GLU A 50 3.50 7.96 -8.53
C GLU A 50 2.40 9.04 -8.55
N VAL A 51 1.12 8.65 -8.66
CA VAL A 51 0.01 9.62 -8.80
C VAL A 51 -0.53 10.13 -7.46
N THR A 52 -0.31 9.42 -6.34
CA THR A 52 -1.07 9.69 -5.09
C THR A 52 -0.24 10.14 -3.87
N THR A 53 1.09 10.14 -3.89
CA THR A 53 1.87 10.16 -2.62
C THR A 53 2.62 11.45 -2.26
N ARG A 54 2.38 12.62 -2.85
CA ARG A 54 3.22 13.81 -2.48
C ARG A 54 2.54 15.16 -2.38
N LYS A 55 1.21 15.26 -2.26
CA LYS A 55 0.57 16.58 -2.11
C LYS A 55 -0.41 16.75 -0.95
N ASP A 56 -0.94 15.66 -0.39
CA ASP A 56 -2.02 15.77 0.59
C ASP A 56 -1.60 15.51 2.04
N ASP A 57 -0.35 15.13 2.30
CA ASP A 57 0.16 14.86 3.66
C ASP A 57 0.88 16.06 4.31
N GLU A 58 0.95 17.23 3.67
CA GLU A 58 1.52 18.43 4.30
C GLU A 58 0.48 19.07 5.22
N PRO A 59 0.70 19.08 6.56
CA PRO A 59 -0.22 19.76 7.47
C PRO A 59 -0.18 21.29 7.25
N ASP A 60 -1.32 21.96 7.39
CA ASP A 60 -1.40 23.43 7.28
C ASP A 60 -0.71 24.12 8.47
N PHE A 61 0.54 24.56 8.26
CA PHE A 61 1.31 25.32 9.25
C PHE A 61 0.81 26.78 9.42
N GLY A 62 -0.05 27.28 8.53
CA GLY A 62 -0.59 28.65 8.57
C GLY A 62 -1.50 28.91 9.76
N ALA A 63 -2.14 27.87 10.32
CA ALA A 63 -3.00 27.96 11.49
C ALA A 63 -2.26 28.43 12.77
N ILE A 64 -0.94 28.23 12.84
CA ILE A 64 -0.10 28.61 13.99
C ILE A 64 0.18 30.13 13.99
N PHE A 65 0.29 30.73 12.80
CA PHE A 65 0.65 32.13 12.64
C PHE A 65 -0.57 33.06 12.60
N ASN A 66 -1.70 32.60 12.04
CA ASN A 66 -2.89 33.45 11.87
C ASN A 66 -3.85 33.48 13.07
N GLY A 67 -3.67 32.59 14.06
CA GLY A 67 -4.49 32.55 15.29
C GLY A 67 -4.30 33.74 16.24
N ARG A 68 -3.33 34.62 15.98
CA ARG A 68 -3.07 35.85 16.75
C ARG A 68 -3.41 37.12 15.95
N LYS A 69 -4.50 37.11 15.17
CA LYS A 69 -5.11 38.36 14.72
C LYS A 69 -5.61 39.10 15.95
N GLU A 70 -4.79 40.04 16.41
CA GLU A 70 -5.08 41.03 17.43
C GLU A 70 -6.50 41.57 17.24
N LYS A 71 -7.23 41.62 18.36
CA LYS A 71 -8.51 42.32 18.44
C LYS A 71 -8.30 43.74 17.91
N GLU A 72 -9.04 44.10 16.86
CA GLU A 72 -9.20 45.48 16.42
C GLU A 72 -9.59 46.34 17.64
N PRO A 73 -8.84 47.41 17.97
CA PRO A 73 -9.32 48.37 18.94
C PRO A 73 -10.46 49.15 18.29
N SER A 74 -11.68 48.83 18.70
CA SER A 74 -12.87 49.62 18.39
C SER A 74 -12.67 51.05 18.91
N ARG A 75 -12.64 52.03 18.00
CA ARG A 75 -12.67 53.46 18.33
C ARG A 75 -13.56 54.20 17.36
#